data_AF-A0A9N9E8K5-F1
#
_entry.id   AF-A0A9N9E8K5-F1
#
_cell.length_a   1.000
_cell.length_b   1.000
_cell.length_c   1.000
_cell.angle_alpha   90.00
_cell.angle_beta   90.00
_cell.angle_gamma   90.00
#
_symmetry.space_group_name_H-M   'P 1'
#
loop_
_entity.id
_entity.type
_entity.pdbx_description
1 polymer ?
#
loop_
_entity_poly.entity_id
_entity_poly.type
_entity_poly.pdbx_seq_one_letter_code
_entity_poly.pdbx_strand_id
1 'polypeptide(L)' 'MAFLGFRRFPTPIIKPMWPFMASASIALYLLHKIETAGQSVPPYDVDPRNPRALHNKKLKEHSGH' A
#
# COMPACT_ATOMS: atom_id res chain seq x y z
N MET A 1 25.39 -3.16 17.08
CA MET A 1 26.51 -3.74 16.32
C MET A 1 25.97 -4.13 14.95
N ALA A 2 26.57 -3.64 13.85
CA ALA A 2 26.07 -3.92 12.51
C ALA A 2 26.38 -5.39 12.13
N PHE A 3 25.43 -6.01 11.43
CA PHE A 3 25.56 -7.35 10.88
C PHE A 3 26.82 -7.39 9.97
N LEU A 4 27.71 -8.37 10.20
CA LEU A 4 28.97 -8.62 9.46
C LEU A 4 30.19 -7.70 9.74
N GLY A 5 30.29 -7.04 10.90
CA GLY A 5 31.54 -6.35 11.30
C GLY A 5 31.82 -5.04 10.56
N PHE A 6 30.92 -4.61 9.67
CA PHE A 6 31.00 -3.28 9.05
C PHE A 6 30.71 -2.18 10.08
N ARG A 7 31.61 -1.20 10.22
CA ARG A 7 31.31 -0.01 11.02
C ARG A 7 30.18 0.78 10.32
N ARG A 8 29.06 1.01 11.00
CA ARG A 8 28.00 1.90 10.51
C ARG A 8 28.47 3.35 10.64
N PHE A 9 28.75 3.99 9.51
CA PHE A 9 29.07 5.42 9.46
C PHE A 9 27.77 6.25 9.43
N PRO A 10 27.70 7.38 10.17
CA PRO A 10 26.52 8.24 10.18
C PRO A 10 26.45 9.08 8.90
N THR A 11 26.04 8.48 7.79
CA THR A 11 25.79 9.20 6.55
C THR A 11 24.42 9.86 6.59
N PRO A 12 24.30 11.15 6.19
CA PRO A 12 23.02 11.85 6.21
C PRO A 12 22.16 11.38 5.02
N ILE A 13 21.37 10.32 5.23
CA ILE A 13 20.48 9.73 4.21
C ILE A 13 19.17 10.50 4.11
N ILE A 14 18.55 10.83 5.25
CA ILE A 14 17.20 11.41 5.30
C ILE A 14 17.16 12.81 4.66
N LYS A 15 18.19 13.64 4.91
CA LYS A 15 18.23 15.05 4.50
C LYS A 15 18.27 15.29 2.99
N PRO A 16 18.99 14.49 2.18
CA PRO A 16 18.86 14.54 0.72
C PRO A 16 17.72 13.68 0.17
N MET A 17 17.29 12.61 0.87
CA MET A 17 16.31 11.66 0.33
C MET A 17 14.84 11.99 0.63
N TRP A 18 14.55 12.91 1.56
CA TRP A 18 13.16 13.25 1.90
C TRP A 18 12.27 13.66 0.71
N PRO A 19 12.71 14.39 -0.33
CA PRO A 19 11.82 14.71 -1.46
C PRO A 19 11.43 13.46 -2.25
N PHE A 20 12.33 12.46 -2.36
CA PHE A 20 12.01 11.19 -3.01
C PHE A 20 11.04 10.35 -2.18
N MET A 21 11.24 10.33 -0.85
CA MET A 21 10.32 9.65 0.06
C MET A 21 8.92 10.30 0.03
N ALA A 22 8.86 11.63 -0.03
CA ALA A 22 7.61 12.38 -0.16
C ALA A 22 6.92 12.11 -1.50
N SER A 23 7.66 12.14 -2.62
CA SER A 23 7.10 11.80 -3.93
C SER A 23 6.61 10.36 -3.99
N ALA A 24 7.33 9.42 -3.38
CA ALA A 24 6.91 8.01 -3.32
C ALA A 24 5.62 7.84 -2.50
N SER A 25 5.49 8.50 -1.36
CA SER A 25 4.27 8.40 -0.56
C SER A 25 3.06 9.01 -1.29
N ILE A 26 3.25 10.12 -2.00
CA ILE A 26 2.21 10.73 -2.84
C ILE A 26 1.82 9.77 -3.98
N ALA A 27 2.79 9.19 -4.68
CA ALA A 27 2.53 8.26 -5.77
C ALA A 27 1.77 7.01 -5.29
N LEU A 28 2.15 6.45 -4.15
CA LEU A 28 1.47 5.31 -3.54
C LEU A 28 0.03 5.65 -3.14
N TYR A 29 -0.20 6.84 -2.60
CA TYR A 29 -1.56 7.28 -2.27
C TYR A 29 -2.44 7.41 -3.51
N LEU A 30 -1.89 7.98 -4.59
CA LEU A 30 -2.61 8.11 -5.86
C LEU A 30 -2.90 6.75 -6.48
N LEU A 31 -1.90 5.87 -6.52
CA LEU A 31 -2.04 4.52 -7.02
C LEU A 31 -3.10 3.74 -6.24
N HIS A 32 -3.10 3.89 -4.91
CA HIS A 32 -4.11 3.25 -4.07
C HIS A 32 -5.52 3.69 -4.45
N LYS A 33 -5.76 4.99 -4.70
CA LYS A 33 -7.07 5.47 -5.16
C LYS A 33 -7.47 4.94 -6.53
N ILE A 34 -6.50 4.82 -7.44
CA ILE A 34 -6.77 4.30 -8.78
C ILE A 34 -7.12 2.81 -8.69
N GLU A 35 -6.39 2.06 -7.87
CA GLU A 35 -6.66 0.65 -7.59
C GLU A 35 -8.06 0.46 -6.99
N THR A 36 -8.43 1.26 -5.99
CA THR A 36 -9.75 1.14 -5.34
C THR A 36 -10.89 1.37 -6.34
N ALA A 37 -10.74 2.35 -7.24
CA ALA A 37 -11.72 2.62 -8.29
C ALA A 37 -11.76 1.49 -9.33
N GLY A 38 -10.59 1.04 -9.81
CA GLY A 38 -10.48 -0.03 -10.81
C GLY A 38 -10.98 -1.40 -10.32
N GLN A 39 -10.87 -1.69 -9.03
CA GLN A 39 -11.39 -2.91 -8.43
C GLN A 39 -12.91 -2.86 -8.17
N SER A 40 -13.54 -1.70 -8.33
CA SER A 40 -14.98 -1.52 -8.11
C SER A 40 -15.81 -1.53 -9.39
N VAL A 41 -15.17 -1.63 -10.56
CA VAL A 41 -15.86 -1.67 -11.85
C VAL A 41 -16.16 -3.12 -12.27
N PRO A 42 -17.32 -3.39 -12.90
CA PRO A 42 -17.59 -4.67 -13.56
C PRO A 42 -16.60 -4.91 -14.71
N PRO A 43 -16.09 -6.14 -14.92
CA PRO A 43 -16.37 -7.41 -14.24
C PRO A 43 -15.44 -7.73 -13.04
N TYR A 44 -14.55 -6.80 -12.66
CA TYR A 44 -13.50 -7.03 -11.66
C TYR A 44 -14.02 -6.91 -10.21
N ASP A 45 -15.20 -6.33 -10.04
CA ASP A 45 -15.92 -6.21 -8.77
C ASP A 45 -16.38 -7.56 -8.20
N VAL A 46 -16.67 -8.53 -9.07
CA VAL A 46 -17.13 -9.89 -8.72
C VAL A 46 -16.04 -10.94 -8.85
N ASP A 47 -14.82 -10.58 -9.27
CA ASP A 47 -13.72 -11.53 -9.39
C ASP A 47 -13.34 -12.08 -8.00
N PRO A 48 -13.34 -13.41 -7.78
CA PRO A 48 -12.96 -14.02 -6.50
C PRO A 48 -11.51 -13.73 -6.09
N ARG A 49 -10.65 -13.28 -7.01
CA ARG A 49 -9.27 -12.86 -6.73
C ARG A 49 -9.17 -11.44 -6.20
N ASN A 50 -10.22 -10.63 -6.33
CA ASN A 50 -10.23 -9.26 -5.86
C ASN A 50 -10.30 -9.23 -4.32
N PRO A 51 -9.23 -8.80 -3.62
CA PRO A 51 -9.21 -8.79 -2.16
C PRO A 51 -10.30 -7.89 -1.56
N ARG A 52 -10.70 -6.83 -2.27
CA ARG A 52 -11.77 -5.93 -1.82
C ARG A 52 -13.14 -6.58 -1.91
N ALA A 53 -13.40 -7.37 -2.94
CA ALA A 53 -14.66 -8.11 -3.07
C ALA A 53 -14.84 -9.09 -1.88
N LEU A 54 -13.76 -9.78 -1.53
CA LEU A 54 -13.70 -10.65 -0.36
C LEU A 54 -13.91 -9.87 0.95
N HIS A 55 -13.22 -8.75 1.14
CA HIS A 55 -13.35 -7.92 2.34
C HIS A 55 -14.77 -7.36 2.50
N ASN A 56 -15.36 -6.83 1.43
CA ASN A 56 -16.73 -6.31 1.43
C ASN A 56 -17.77 -7.40 1.72
N LYS A 57 -17.56 -8.63 1.22
CA LYS A 57 -18.42 -9.77 1.55
C LYS A 57 -18.34 -10.10 3.04
N LYS A 58 -17.13 -10.16 3.62
CA LYS A 58 -16.92 -10.42 5.06
C LYS A 58 -17.55 -9.34 5.94
N LEU A 59 -17.44 -8.06 5.54
CA LEU A 59 -18.06 -6.94 6.25
C LEU A 59 -19.59 -7.03 6.24
N LYS A 60 -20.20 -7.33 5.07
CA LYS A 60 -21.65 -7.53 4.95
C LYS A 60 -22.16 -8.69 5.80
N GLU A 61 -21.41 -9.79 5.86
CA GLU A 61 -21.71 -10.95 6.71
C GLU A 61 -21.67 -10.60 8.21
N HIS A 62 -20.72 -9.74 8.65
CA HIS A 62 -20.60 -9.34 10.07
C HIS A 62 -21.59 -8.25 10.49
N SER A 63 -22.07 -7.40 9.58
CA SER A 63 -23.09 -6.38 9.85
C SER A 63 -24.53 -6.90 9.78
N GLY A 64 -24.72 -8.18 9.44
CA GLY A 64 -26.03 -8.83 9.30
C GLY A 64 -26.48 -9.62 10.54
N HIS A 65 -25.86 -9.40 11.69
CA HIS A 65 -26.30 -9.87 13.01
C HIS A 65 -26.79 -8.71 13.86
#